data_AF-Q4DJ37-F1
#
_entry.id   AF-Q4DJ37-F1
#
_cell.length_a   1.000
_cell.length_b   1.000
_cell.length_c   1.000
_cell.angle_alpha   90.00
_cell.angle_beta   90.00
_cell.angle_gamma   90.00
#
_symmetry.space_group_name_H-M   'P 1'
#
loop_
_entity.id
_entity.type
_entity.pdbx_description
1 polymer ?
#
loop_
_entity_poly.entity_id
_entity_poly.type
_entity_poly.pdbx_seq_one_letter_code
_entity_poly.pdbx_strand_id
1 'polypeptide(L)'
;MYEYDDQQIKEEALQSKAAAVIQQRWKEYCARREAEAAMLTTSDRGKLVAIAAAAAAAATAGDTAAAGGEEAGEDPAVYLDEYVRLVEKRRDVIGRSLACQRQLARYFAAQRQRKGEERPQPVSPEAEQQYWVAVRQLQEERRVVQDRKEASGTLLSEVKARHQSTIEEALAQEEQFRQYIRQLAEESVFVRTHQRLTAEEIDAFLKKETEQRREVRNARIRHILLCHELKKLQKTAEQRDQQQDGMNLIDFEQLKIENTNLNEKIEERNEDLLKLRRKVTTTIHVLTHVKEKLEFMKIENAQLRRQVSMTEDELNELRDKLAQTKRRRDHFITSNIKMRESMPMVGSEKLLLDYENRKAACNTMRQNVLDNAAKHKELLAATGRNQVVLNRLQKSLASGIPANVGEKPFNMLAS
;
A
#
# COMPACT_ATOMS: atom_id res chain seq x y z
N MET A 1 35.02 -3.44 -2.09
CA MET A 1 34.55 -2.05 -2.31
C MET A 1 34.61 -1.66 -3.79
N TYR A 2 35.68 -2.01 -4.53
CA TYR A 2 35.82 -1.71 -5.97
C TYR A 2 34.88 -2.50 -6.92
N GLU A 3 34.40 -3.69 -6.56
CA GLU A 3 33.56 -4.50 -7.46
C GLU A 3 32.14 -3.94 -7.66
N TYR A 4 31.65 -3.11 -6.73
CA TYR A 4 30.29 -2.56 -6.77
C TYR A 4 30.20 -1.36 -7.74
N ASP A 5 31.24 -0.53 -7.79
CA ASP A 5 31.34 0.60 -8.72
C ASP A 5 31.50 0.10 -10.17
N ASP A 6 32.29 -0.96 -10.38
CA ASP A 6 32.44 -1.60 -11.69
C ASP A 6 31.13 -2.18 -12.24
N GLN A 7 30.23 -2.66 -11.37
CA GLN A 7 28.91 -3.18 -11.76
C GLN A 7 27.98 -2.04 -12.18
N GLN A 8 27.93 -0.94 -11.42
CA GLN A 8 27.11 0.22 -11.78
C GLN A 8 27.57 0.86 -13.10
N ILE A 9 28.88 1.01 -13.31
CA ILE A 9 29.43 1.54 -14.57
C ILE A 9 29.06 0.62 -15.75
N LYS A 10 29.08 -0.70 -15.55
CA LYS A 10 28.64 -1.66 -16.59
C LYS A 10 27.15 -1.55 -16.88
N GLU A 11 26.32 -1.39 -15.86
CA GLU A 11 24.87 -1.22 -16.02
C GLU A 11 24.53 0.09 -16.74
N GLU A 12 25.15 1.21 -16.37
CA GLU A 12 24.98 2.50 -17.06
C GLU A 12 25.47 2.44 -18.51
N ALA A 13 26.58 1.73 -18.77
CA ALA A 13 27.06 1.49 -20.13
C ALA A 13 26.09 0.61 -20.94
N LEU A 14 25.42 -0.37 -20.31
CA LEU A 14 24.39 -1.18 -20.96
C LEU A 14 23.10 -0.38 -21.21
N GLN A 15 22.68 0.46 -20.27
CA GLN A 15 21.50 1.32 -20.39
C GLN A 15 21.70 2.39 -21.48
N SER A 16 22.87 3.03 -21.54
CA SER A 16 23.20 4.00 -22.59
C SER A 16 23.27 3.35 -23.98
N LYS A 17 23.85 2.14 -24.08
CA LYS A 17 23.81 1.33 -25.32
C LYS A 17 22.38 0.98 -25.72
N ALA A 18 21.54 0.55 -24.78
CA ALA A 18 20.14 0.24 -25.06
C ALA A 18 19.35 1.48 -25.51
N ALA A 19 19.54 2.62 -24.86
CA ALA A 19 18.92 3.89 -25.25
C ALA A 19 19.36 4.34 -26.65
N ALA A 20 20.63 4.19 -26.99
CA ALA A 20 21.14 4.50 -28.33
C ALA A 20 20.51 3.60 -29.40
N VAL A 21 20.37 2.30 -29.14
CA VAL A 21 19.70 1.35 -30.05
C VAL A 21 18.22 1.71 -30.24
N ILE A 22 17.52 2.09 -29.17
CA ILE A 22 16.11 2.52 -29.26
C ILE A 22 15.99 3.80 -30.08
N GLN A 23 16.88 4.79 -29.88
CA GLN A 23 16.89 6.02 -30.66
C GLN A 23 17.21 5.78 -32.14
N GLN A 24 18.14 4.87 -32.45
CA GLN A 24 18.43 4.47 -33.83
C GLN A 24 17.22 3.79 -34.48
N ARG A 25 16.61 2.81 -33.79
CA ARG A 25 15.39 2.14 -34.29
C ARG A 25 14.22 3.10 -34.45
N TRP A 26 14.08 4.09 -33.58
CA TRP A 26 13.05 5.10 -33.70
C TRP A 26 13.30 6.02 -34.90
N LYS A 27 14.54 6.44 -35.13
CA LYS A 27 14.93 7.20 -36.32
C LYS A 27 14.72 6.39 -37.60
N GLU A 28 15.09 5.11 -37.61
CA GLU A 28 14.82 4.20 -38.72
C GLU A 28 13.32 4.02 -38.96
N TYR A 29 12.53 3.88 -37.89
CA TYR A 29 11.08 3.79 -37.99
C TYR A 29 10.45 5.09 -38.52
N CYS A 30 10.90 6.25 -38.06
CA CYS A 30 10.47 7.55 -38.57
C CYS A 30 10.86 7.71 -40.04
N ALA A 31 12.12 7.43 -40.40
CA ALA A 31 12.58 7.48 -41.79
C ALA A 31 11.83 6.49 -42.68
N ARG A 32 11.50 5.30 -42.17
CA ARG A 32 10.69 4.31 -42.87
C ARG A 32 9.25 4.77 -43.03
N ARG A 33 8.65 5.42 -42.03
CA ARG A 33 7.30 6.00 -42.11
C ARG A 33 7.26 7.21 -43.05
N GLU A 34 8.30 8.02 -43.06
CA GLU A 34 8.45 9.13 -44.01
C GLU A 34 8.66 8.60 -45.43
N ALA A 35 9.46 7.54 -45.60
CA ALA A 35 9.63 6.86 -46.88
C ALA A 35 8.35 6.14 -47.32
N GLU A 36 7.58 5.54 -46.41
CA GLU A 36 6.26 4.96 -46.66
C GLU A 36 5.24 6.03 -47.03
N ALA A 37 5.26 7.20 -46.36
CA ALA A 37 4.41 8.34 -46.72
C ALA A 37 4.81 8.94 -48.07
N ALA A 38 6.11 9.01 -48.37
CA ALA A 38 6.63 9.41 -49.68
C ALA A 38 6.29 8.36 -50.76
N MET A 39 6.33 7.07 -50.44
CA MET A 39 5.91 5.97 -51.31
C MET A 39 4.40 5.94 -51.50
N LEU A 40 3.59 6.25 -50.49
CA LEU A 40 2.14 6.39 -50.62
C LEU A 40 1.80 7.60 -51.48
N THR A 41 2.47 8.74 -51.29
CA THR A 41 2.23 9.92 -52.14
C THR A 41 2.76 9.75 -53.56
N THR A 42 3.83 9.01 -53.80
CA THR A 42 4.34 8.68 -55.15
C THR A 42 3.64 7.48 -55.79
N SER A 43 3.14 6.54 -55.02
CA SER A 43 2.30 5.42 -55.49
C SER A 43 0.89 5.89 -55.76
N ASP A 44 0.33 6.80 -54.96
CA ASP A 44 -0.96 7.41 -55.26
C ASP A 44 -0.83 8.41 -56.40
N ARG A 45 0.27 9.17 -56.49
CA ARG A 45 0.57 9.96 -57.71
C ARG A 45 0.86 9.07 -58.91
N GLY A 46 1.50 7.91 -58.73
CA GLY A 46 1.79 6.93 -59.77
C GLY A 46 0.55 6.16 -60.21
N LYS A 47 -0.38 5.85 -59.30
CA LYS A 47 -1.69 5.27 -59.58
C LYS A 47 -2.60 6.30 -60.23
N LEU A 48 -2.59 7.56 -59.79
CA LEU A 48 -3.34 8.64 -60.44
C LEU A 48 -2.79 8.97 -61.83
N VAL A 49 -1.47 8.95 -62.02
CA VAL A 49 -0.84 9.10 -63.35
C VAL A 49 -1.02 7.85 -64.21
N ALA A 50 -1.03 6.64 -63.65
CA ALA A 50 -1.32 5.41 -64.39
C ALA A 50 -2.81 5.28 -64.73
N ILE A 51 -3.73 5.74 -63.88
CA ILE A 51 -5.17 5.81 -64.17
C ILE A 51 -5.42 6.90 -65.22
N ALA A 52 -4.75 8.06 -65.13
CA ALA A 52 -4.84 9.11 -66.15
C ALA A 52 -4.20 8.69 -67.48
N ALA A 53 -3.07 7.97 -67.46
CA ALA A 53 -2.40 7.45 -68.65
C ALA A 53 -3.15 6.25 -69.25
N ALA A 54 -3.76 5.39 -68.43
CA ALA A 54 -4.63 4.31 -68.90
C ALA A 54 -5.95 4.86 -69.46
N ALA A 55 -6.50 5.92 -68.88
CA ALA A 55 -7.66 6.63 -69.43
C ALA A 55 -7.32 7.34 -70.76
N ALA A 56 -6.13 7.96 -70.86
CA ALA A 56 -5.68 8.59 -72.11
C ALA A 56 -5.29 7.57 -73.20
N ALA A 57 -4.73 6.42 -72.82
CA ALA A 57 -4.42 5.32 -73.75
C ALA A 57 -5.68 4.54 -74.18
N ALA A 58 -6.68 4.41 -73.30
CA ALA A 58 -7.97 3.83 -73.65
C ALA A 58 -8.80 4.74 -74.56
N ALA A 59 -8.64 6.07 -74.44
CA ALA A 59 -9.34 7.04 -75.28
C ALA A 59 -8.78 7.18 -76.70
N THR A 60 -7.57 6.68 -76.99
CA THR A 60 -6.90 6.84 -78.30
C THR A 60 -6.94 5.60 -79.19
N ALA A 61 -7.46 4.47 -78.71
CA ALA A 61 -7.51 3.21 -79.48
C ALA A 61 -8.92 2.81 -79.96
N GLY A 62 -9.89 3.73 -79.92
CA GLY A 62 -11.30 3.46 -80.24
C GLY A 62 -11.86 4.33 -81.36
N ASP A 63 -11.10 4.55 -82.44
CA ASP A 63 -11.66 5.05 -83.69
C ASP A 63 -12.54 3.97 -84.33
N THR A 64 -13.86 4.10 -84.26
CA THR A 64 -14.78 4.05 -85.41
C THR A 64 -16.26 4.09 -85.00
N ALA A 65 -16.95 5.08 -85.58
CA ALA A 65 -18.33 5.07 -86.03
C ALA A 65 -19.49 5.27 -85.04
N ALA A 66 -20.24 6.35 -85.35
CA ALA A 66 -21.68 6.54 -85.25
C ALA A 66 -22.27 7.21 -83.99
N ALA A 67 -22.35 8.54 -84.10
CA ALA A 67 -23.55 9.37 -83.92
C ALA A 67 -24.24 9.47 -82.54
N GLY A 68 -24.15 10.67 -81.95
CA GLY A 68 -25.26 11.32 -81.24
C GLY A 68 -25.19 11.34 -79.73
N GLY A 69 -24.56 12.37 -79.16
CA GLY A 69 -24.57 12.65 -77.72
C GLY A 69 -23.52 13.66 -77.31
N GLU A 70 -23.60 14.88 -77.83
CA GLU A 70 -22.79 16.02 -77.37
C GLU A 70 -23.33 16.50 -76.00
N GLU A 71 -23.07 15.73 -74.94
CA GLU A 71 -23.01 16.30 -73.59
C GLU A 71 -21.71 17.12 -73.52
N ALA A 72 -21.88 18.40 -73.82
CA ALA A 72 -20.85 19.42 -73.82
C ALA A 72 -20.03 19.34 -72.52
N GLY A 73 -18.73 19.09 -72.68
CA GLY A 73 -17.78 18.94 -71.59
C GLY A 73 -17.82 20.14 -70.66
N GLU A 74 -18.32 19.92 -69.45
CA GLU A 74 -18.21 20.85 -68.35
C GLU A 74 -16.73 21.00 -67.98
N ASP A 75 -16.23 22.24 -68.06
CA ASP A 75 -14.81 22.55 -67.97
C ASP A 75 -14.17 22.01 -66.69
N PRO A 76 -13.08 21.22 -66.77
CA PRO A 76 -12.31 20.76 -65.61
C PRO A 76 -11.90 21.88 -64.64
N ALA A 77 -11.80 23.11 -65.14
CA ALA A 77 -11.50 24.31 -64.37
C ALA A 77 -12.60 24.67 -63.35
N VAL A 78 -13.88 24.52 -63.71
CA VAL A 78 -15.01 24.83 -62.81
C VAL A 78 -15.03 23.87 -61.62
N TYR A 79 -14.83 22.58 -61.88
CA TYR A 79 -14.73 21.56 -60.84
C TYR A 79 -13.53 21.78 -59.90
N LEU A 80 -12.39 22.23 -60.43
CA LEU A 80 -11.22 22.59 -59.62
C LEU A 80 -11.52 23.78 -58.71
N ASP A 81 -12.17 24.83 -59.23
CA ASP A 81 -12.56 26.01 -58.45
C ASP A 81 -13.59 25.67 -57.36
N GLU A 82 -14.57 24.82 -57.68
CA GLU A 82 -15.54 24.31 -56.71
C GLU A 82 -14.87 23.47 -55.62
N TYR A 83 -13.93 22.59 -55.99
CA TYR A 83 -13.16 21.80 -55.04
C TYR A 83 -12.34 22.70 -54.10
N VAL A 84 -11.64 23.71 -54.63
CA VAL A 84 -10.88 24.68 -53.82
C VAL A 84 -11.81 25.40 -52.84
N ARG A 85 -12.97 25.89 -53.31
CA ARG A 85 -13.99 26.52 -52.44
C ARG A 85 -14.51 25.59 -51.35
N LEU A 86 -14.74 24.31 -51.66
CA LEU A 86 -15.19 23.32 -50.67
C LEU A 86 -14.09 23.01 -49.64
N VAL A 87 -12.82 22.94 -50.06
CA VAL A 87 -11.68 22.77 -49.14
C VAL A 87 -11.54 23.97 -48.22
N GLU A 88 -11.71 25.20 -48.72
CA GLU A 88 -11.71 26.42 -47.91
C GLU A 88 -12.85 26.43 -46.89
N LYS A 89 -14.09 26.15 -47.31
CA LYS A 89 -15.24 26.01 -46.40
C LYS A 89 -15.00 24.95 -45.33
N ARG A 90 -14.43 23.81 -45.70
CA ARG A 90 -14.06 22.75 -44.75
C ARG A 90 -13.01 23.26 -43.75
N ARG A 91 -11.99 23.98 -44.22
CA ARG A 91 -10.95 24.59 -43.37
C ARG A 91 -11.55 25.59 -42.38
N ASP A 92 -12.52 26.39 -42.80
CA ASP A 92 -13.22 27.35 -41.94
C ASP A 92 -14.09 26.68 -40.88
N VAL A 93 -14.79 25.59 -41.25
CA VAL A 93 -15.58 24.79 -40.31
C VAL A 93 -14.68 24.12 -39.27
N ILE A 94 -13.55 23.54 -39.71
CA ILE A 94 -12.55 22.97 -38.81
C ILE A 94 -11.93 24.05 -37.91
N GLY A 95 -11.65 25.24 -38.46
CA GLY A 95 -11.15 26.38 -37.69
C GLY A 95 -12.12 26.80 -36.59
N ARG A 96 -13.42 26.89 -36.91
CA ARG A 96 -14.49 27.18 -35.95
C ARG A 96 -14.66 26.06 -34.91
N SER A 97 -14.65 24.79 -35.32
CA SER A 97 -14.77 23.67 -34.38
C SER A 97 -13.60 23.62 -33.41
N LEU A 98 -12.36 23.85 -33.89
CA LEU A 98 -11.18 23.94 -33.05
C LEU A 98 -11.23 25.14 -32.09
N ALA A 99 -11.73 26.29 -32.54
CA ALA A 99 -11.93 27.44 -31.67
C ALA A 99 -12.93 27.14 -30.54
N CYS A 100 -14.06 26.51 -30.85
CA CYS A 100 -15.04 26.08 -29.83
C CYS A 100 -14.44 25.03 -28.88
N GLN A 101 -13.74 24.01 -29.39
CA GLN A 101 -13.08 23.00 -28.58
C GLN A 101 -12.04 23.62 -27.64
N ARG A 102 -11.28 24.62 -28.08
CA ARG A 102 -10.34 25.37 -27.21
C ARG A 102 -11.07 26.12 -26.10
N GLN A 103 -12.22 26.74 -26.38
CA GLN A 103 -13.01 27.42 -25.34
C GLN A 103 -13.59 26.42 -24.33
N LEU A 104 -14.11 25.29 -24.80
CA LEU A 104 -14.59 24.20 -23.93
C LEU A 104 -13.46 23.63 -23.09
N ALA A 105 -12.29 23.37 -23.67
CA ALA A 105 -11.12 22.87 -22.96
C ALA A 105 -10.69 23.82 -21.83
N ARG A 106 -10.71 25.14 -22.08
CA ARG A 106 -10.45 26.16 -21.04
C ARG A 106 -11.49 26.12 -19.92
N TYR A 107 -12.77 26.03 -20.26
CA TYR A 107 -13.86 25.94 -19.28
C TYR A 107 -13.72 24.69 -18.40
N PHE A 108 -13.50 23.52 -19.00
CA PHE A 108 -13.33 22.28 -18.26
C PHE A 108 -12.03 22.26 -17.45
N ALA A 109 -10.95 22.87 -17.93
CA ALA A 109 -9.73 23.04 -17.14
C ALA A 109 -9.97 23.90 -15.89
N ALA A 110 -10.68 25.03 -16.02
CA ALA A 110 -11.05 25.89 -14.90
C ALA A 110 -12.02 25.19 -13.91
N GLN A 111 -12.99 24.44 -14.43
CA GLN A 111 -13.93 23.68 -13.62
C GLN A 111 -13.24 22.58 -12.81
N ARG A 112 -12.27 21.87 -13.41
CA ARG A 112 -11.47 20.84 -12.72
C ARG A 112 -10.58 21.44 -11.63
N GLN A 113 -9.95 22.60 -11.89
CA GLN A 113 -9.19 23.32 -10.86
C GLN A 113 -10.04 23.69 -9.64
N ARG A 114 -11.32 24.04 -9.84
CA ARG A 114 -12.25 24.30 -8.73
C ARG A 114 -12.65 23.05 -7.96
N LYS A 115 -12.73 21.89 -8.62
CA LYS A 115 -13.12 20.61 -8.01
C LYS A 115 -11.96 19.83 -7.38
N GLY A 116 -10.71 20.18 -7.71
CA GLY A 116 -9.53 19.45 -7.23
C GLY A 116 -9.31 18.10 -7.91
N GLU A 117 -9.84 17.90 -9.12
CA GLU A 117 -9.68 16.64 -9.88
C GLU A 117 -8.33 16.58 -10.63
N GLU A 118 -7.67 15.42 -10.60
CA GLU A 118 -6.37 15.15 -11.22
C GLU A 118 -6.42 15.04 -12.77
N ARG A 119 -5.22 14.90 -13.38
CA ARG A 119 -4.95 14.88 -14.83
C ARG A 119 -5.92 13.97 -15.60
N PRO A 120 -6.30 14.37 -16.84
CA PRO A 120 -7.31 13.66 -17.62
C PRO A 120 -6.90 12.20 -17.86
N GLN A 121 -7.82 11.28 -17.57
CA GLN A 121 -7.73 9.90 -18.03
C GLN A 121 -7.76 9.91 -19.57
N PRO A 122 -6.98 9.04 -20.24
CA PRO A 122 -7.07 8.89 -21.69
C PRO A 122 -8.52 8.56 -22.05
N VAL A 123 -9.00 9.16 -23.14
CA VAL A 123 -10.38 8.94 -23.61
C VAL A 123 -10.53 7.45 -23.90
N SER A 124 -11.41 6.77 -23.15
CA SER A 124 -11.75 5.38 -23.42
C SER A 124 -12.40 5.29 -24.80
N PRO A 125 -12.10 4.27 -25.63
CA PRO A 125 -12.77 4.08 -26.92
C PRO A 125 -14.30 4.01 -26.77
N GLU A 126 -14.79 3.53 -25.63
CA GLU A 126 -16.22 3.51 -25.29
C GLU A 126 -16.79 4.93 -25.11
N ALA A 127 -16.02 5.83 -24.48
CA ALA A 127 -16.42 7.23 -24.29
C ALA A 127 -16.46 7.98 -25.64
N GLU A 128 -15.55 7.67 -26.56
CA GLU A 128 -15.61 8.21 -27.93
C GLU A 128 -16.83 7.70 -28.70
N GLN A 129 -17.16 6.42 -28.58
CA GLN A 129 -18.36 5.85 -29.18
C GLN A 129 -19.63 6.50 -28.62
N GLN A 130 -19.73 6.65 -27.30
CA GLN A 130 -20.84 7.35 -26.65
C GLN A 130 -20.94 8.82 -27.11
N TYR A 131 -19.82 9.50 -27.29
CA TYR A 131 -19.79 10.85 -27.84
C TYR A 131 -20.36 10.90 -29.26
N TRP A 132 -19.92 10.00 -30.16
CA TRP A 132 -20.44 9.96 -31.52
C TRP A 132 -21.93 9.59 -31.57
N VAL A 133 -22.40 8.72 -30.69
CA VAL A 133 -23.83 8.42 -30.54
C VAL A 133 -24.58 9.68 -30.09
N ALA A 134 -24.10 10.40 -29.08
CA ALA A 134 -24.71 11.64 -28.62
C ALA A 134 -24.71 12.75 -29.69
N VAL A 135 -23.65 12.86 -30.50
CA VAL A 135 -23.59 13.79 -31.64
C VAL A 135 -24.61 13.42 -32.71
N ARG A 136 -24.80 12.12 -33.01
CA ARG A 136 -25.84 11.67 -33.95
C ARG A 136 -27.24 11.98 -33.42
N GLN A 137 -27.53 11.65 -32.17
CA GLN A 137 -28.80 11.99 -31.52
C GLN A 137 -29.06 13.50 -31.56
N LEU A 138 -28.07 14.34 -31.26
CA LEU A 138 -28.21 15.80 -31.36
C LEU A 138 -28.52 16.26 -32.79
N GLN A 139 -27.93 15.63 -33.81
CA GLN A 139 -28.22 15.94 -35.20
C GLN A 139 -29.64 15.53 -35.58
N GLU A 140 -30.09 14.36 -35.15
CA GLU A 140 -31.46 13.87 -35.33
C GLU A 140 -32.48 14.80 -34.66
N GLU A 141 -32.26 15.17 -33.40
CA GLU A 141 -33.09 16.14 -32.68
C GLU A 141 -33.15 17.50 -33.36
N ARG A 142 -32.00 17.99 -33.88
CA ARG A 142 -31.96 19.25 -34.64
C ARG A 142 -32.77 19.17 -35.93
N ARG A 143 -32.73 18.03 -36.64
CA ARG A 143 -33.56 17.80 -37.83
C ARG A 143 -35.04 17.81 -37.45
N VAL A 144 -35.43 17.05 -36.43
CA VAL A 144 -36.82 17.03 -35.94
C VAL A 144 -37.31 18.43 -35.55
N VAL A 145 -36.49 19.23 -34.87
CA VAL A 145 -36.82 20.63 -34.53
C VAL A 145 -36.98 21.49 -35.79
N GLN A 146 -36.11 21.32 -36.79
CA GLN A 146 -36.17 22.07 -38.03
C GLN A 146 -37.41 21.70 -38.85
N ASP A 147 -37.67 20.41 -39.04
CA ASP A 147 -38.85 19.89 -39.74
C ASP A 147 -40.14 20.38 -39.06
N ARG A 148 -40.18 20.36 -37.72
CA ARG A 148 -41.32 20.89 -36.95
C ARG A 148 -41.51 22.39 -37.15
N LYS A 149 -40.42 23.18 -37.28
CA LYS A 149 -40.51 24.62 -37.58
C LYS A 149 -41.07 24.85 -38.97
N GLU A 150 -40.58 24.14 -39.97
CA GLU A 150 -41.05 24.23 -41.36
C GLU A 150 -42.52 23.81 -41.48
N ALA A 151 -42.90 22.71 -40.83
CA ALA A 151 -44.30 22.27 -40.72
C ALA A 151 -45.18 23.31 -40.01
N SER A 152 -44.68 23.97 -38.96
CA SER A 152 -45.43 25.04 -38.29
C SER A 152 -45.56 26.30 -39.14
N GLY A 153 -44.54 26.64 -39.93
CA GLY A 153 -44.53 27.80 -40.82
C GLY A 153 -45.49 27.62 -41.99
N THR A 154 -45.51 26.44 -42.61
CA THR A 154 -46.47 26.07 -43.66
C THR A 154 -47.91 26.12 -43.12
N LEU A 155 -48.19 25.49 -41.98
CA LEU A 155 -49.52 25.54 -41.34
C LEU A 155 -49.97 26.99 -41.04
N LEU A 156 -49.07 27.84 -40.55
CA LEU A 156 -49.39 29.25 -40.30
C LEU A 156 -49.74 30.00 -41.60
N SER A 157 -49.02 29.72 -42.68
CA SER A 157 -49.31 30.33 -43.99
C SER A 157 -50.67 29.89 -44.53
N GLU A 158 -51.01 28.60 -44.40
CA GLU A 158 -52.32 28.08 -44.80
C GLU A 158 -53.45 28.71 -43.99
N VAL A 159 -53.29 28.80 -42.67
CA VAL A 159 -54.29 29.42 -41.79
C VAL A 159 -54.48 30.89 -42.16
N LYS A 160 -53.39 31.64 -42.41
CA LYS A 160 -53.49 33.04 -42.86
C LYS A 160 -54.24 33.16 -44.19
N ALA A 161 -53.90 32.34 -45.19
CA ALA A 161 -54.54 32.36 -46.49
C ALA A 161 -56.04 32.06 -46.40
N ARG A 162 -56.44 31.05 -45.59
CA ARG A 162 -57.85 30.70 -45.36
C ARG A 162 -58.65 31.84 -44.74
N HIS A 163 -58.06 32.58 -43.80
CA HIS A 163 -58.76 33.67 -43.11
C HIS A 163 -58.67 35.00 -43.87
N GLN A 164 -57.76 35.15 -44.83
CA GLN A 164 -57.56 36.41 -45.53
C GLN A 164 -58.81 36.86 -46.30
N SER A 165 -59.45 35.97 -47.06
CA SER A 165 -60.71 36.29 -47.75
C SER A 165 -61.82 36.68 -46.77
N THR A 166 -61.95 35.97 -45.64
CA THR A 166 -62.94 36.32 -44.61
C THR A 166 -62.65 37.68 -43.94
N ILE A 167 -61.37 38.06 -43.84
CA ILE A 167 -60.96 39.37 -43.33
C ILE A 167 -61.30 40.46 -44.34
N GLU A 168 -61.03 40.23 -45.63
CA GLU A 168 -61.32 41.18 -46.71
C GLU A 168 -62.84 41.43 -46.82
N GLU A 169 -63.67 40.39 -46.75
CA GLU A 169 -65.13 40.50 -46.72
C GLU A 169 -65.63 41.28 -45.50
N ALA A 170 -65.08 40.99 -44.31
CA ALA A 170 -65.44 41.70 -43.09
C ALA A 170 -65.06 43.19 -43.15
N LEU A 171 -63.89 43.52 -43.71
CA LEU A 171 -63.47 44.91 -43.90
C LEU A 171 -64.37 45.64 -44.91
N ALA A 172 -64.75 44.99 -46.01
CA ALA A 172 -65.68 45.57 -46.97
C ALA A 172 -67.06 45.84 -46.34
N GLN A 173 -67.57 44.93 -45.50
CA GLN A 173 -68.81 45.15 -44.75
C GLN A 173 -68.68 46.27 -43.72
N GLU A 174 -67.55 46.37 -43.01
CA GLU A 174 -67.26 47.49 -42.11
C GLU A 174 -67.29 48.82 -42.86
N GLU A 175 -66.71 48.90 -44.07
CA GLU A 175 -66.74 50.11 -44.91
C GLU A 175 -68.14 50.46 -45.40
N GLN A 176 -68.91 49.48 -45.88
CA GLN A 176 -70.31 49.68 -46.28
C GLN A 176 -71.16 50.20 -45.12
N PHE A 177 -70.99 49.64 -43.93
CA PHE A 177 -71.70 50.09 -42.73
C PHE A 177 -71.32 51.52 -42.34
N ARG A 178 -70.04 51.90 -42.50
CA ARG A 178 -69.60 53.28 -42.28
C ARG A 178 -70.19 54.26 -43.28
N GLN A 179 -70.31 53.86 -44.55
CA GLN A 179 -70.98 54.67 -45.56
C GLN A 179 -72.47 54.84 -45.23
N TYR A 180 -73.13 53.78 -44.78
CA TYR A 180 -74.53 53.82 -44.33
C TYR A 180 -74.73 54.76 -43.13
N ILE A 181 -73.84 54.71 -42.11
CA ILE A 181 -73.88 55.67 -41.00
C ILE A 181 -73.71 57.11 -41.49
N ARG A 182 -72.77 57.33 -42.43
CA ARG A 182 -72.54 58.66 -43.01
C ARG A 182 -73.81 59.20 -43.68
N GLN A 183 -74.45 58.39 -44.52
CA GLN A 183 -75.71 58.74 -45.20
C GLN A 183 -76.82 59.04 -44.18
N LEU A 184 -77.00 58.19 -43.18
CA LEU A 184 -77.98 58.40 -42.11
C LEU A 184 -77.72 59.69 -41.32
N ALA A 185 -76.45 60.03 -41.06
CA ALA A 185 -76.08 61.25 -40.38
C ALA A 185 -76.37 62.50 -41.24
N GLU A 186 -76.13 62.43 -42.55
CA GLU A 186 -76.45 63.49 -43.51
C GLU A 186 -77.97 63.73 -43.65
N GLU A 187 -78.78 62.67 -43.57
CA GLU A 187 -80.24 62.75 -43.58
C GLU A 187 -80.85 63.19 -42.24
N SER A 188 -80.11 63.02 -41.14
CA SER A 188 -80.62 63.30 -39.80
C SER A 188 -80.80 64.80 -39.53
N VAL A 189 -81.86 65.12 -38.81
CA VAL A 189 -82.24 66.49 -38.43
C VAL A 189 -82.52 66.53 -36.93
N PHE A 190 -82.01 67.56 -36.25
CA PHE A 190 -82.30 67.75 -34.82
C PHE A 190 -83.79 68.03 -34.60
N VAL A 191 -84.45 67.22 -33.76
CA VAL A 191 -85.90 67.31 -33.48
C VAL A 191 -86.32 68.69 -32.94
N ARG A 192 -85.44 69.37 -32.20
CA ARG A 192 -85.74 70.65 -31.54
C ARG A 192 -85.34 71.89 -32.33
N THR A 193 -84.23 71.82 -33.09
CA THR A 193 -83.67 72.98 -33.81
C THR A 193 -83.86 72.90 -35.31
N HIS A 194 -84.31 71.76 -35.85
CA HIS A 194 -84.41 71.44 -37.28
C HIS A 194 -83.11 71.66 -38.08
N GLN A 195 -81.98 71.78 -37.40
CA GLN A 195 -80.67 71.91 -38.04
C GLN A 195 -80.15 70.53 -38.42
N ARG A 196 -79.39 70.48 -39.52
CA ARG A 196 -78.63 69.29 -39.94
C ARG A 196 -77.24 69.34 -39.30
N LEU A 197 -76.63 68.17 -39.11
CA LEU A 197 -75.24 68.06 -38.69
C LEU A 197 -74.32 68.66 -39.77
N THR A 198 -73.28 69.36 -39.36
CA THR A 198 -72.26 69.83 -40.30
C THR A 198 -71.39 68.66 -40.76
N ALA A 199 -70.85 68.72 -41.98
CA ALA A 199 -69.99 67.65 -42.49
C ALA A 199 -68.75 67.40 -41.60
N GLU A 200 -68.21 68.46 -40.99
CA GLU A 200 -67.07 68.39 -40.06
C GLU A 200 -67.43 67.64 -38.76
N GLU A 201 -68.63 67.89 -38.21
CA GLU A 201 -69.12 67.15 -37.04
C GLU A 201 -69.31 65.67 -37.37
N ILE A 202 -69.89 65.34 -38.53
CA ILE A 202 -70.08 63.95 -38.98
C ILE A 202 -68.72 63.23 -39.10
N ASP A 203 -67.74 63.85 -39.75
CA ASP A 203 -66.41 63.27 -39.89
C ASP A 203 -65.70 63.12 -38.52
N ALA A 204 -65.89 64.06 -37.59
CA ALA A 204 -65.38 63.95 -36.23
C ALA A 204 -66.04 62.77 -35.46
N PHE A 205 -67.35 62.59 -35.61
CA PHE A 205 -68.06 61.44 -35.03
C PHE A 205 -67.58 60.11 -35.61
N LEU A 206 -67.44 60.01 -36.94
CA LEU A 206 -66.93 58.80 -37.61
C LEU A 206 -65.50 58.48 -37.17
N LYS A 207 -64.62 59.50 -37.06
CA LYS A 207 -63.26 59.31 -36.55
C LYS A 207 -63.27 58.77 -35.12
N LYS A 208 -64.03 59.40 -34.22
CA LYS A 208 -64.17 58.94 -32.84
C LYS A 208 -64.72 57.52 -32.74
N GLU A 209 -65.72 57.17 -33.57
CA GLU A 209 -66.26 55.81 -33.64
C GLU A 209 -65.18 54.80 -34.06
N THR A 210 -64.36 55.12 -35.07
CA THR A 210 -63.26 54.23 -35.48
C THR A 210 -62.21 54.03 -34.42
N GLU A 211 -61.86 55.09 -33.68
CA GLU A 211 -60.91 55.00 -32.57
C GLU A 211 -61.46 54.12 -31.45
N GLN A 212 -62.72 54.31 -31.05
CA GLN A 212 -63.38 53.48 -30.05
C GLN A 212 -63.49 52.02 -30.49
N ARG A 213 -63.88 51.75 -31.75
CA ARG A 213 -63.90 50.38 -32.29
C ARG A 213 -62.52 49.75 -32.29
N ARG A 214 -61.47 50.50 -32.63
CA ARG A 214 -60.08 50.04 -32.58
C ARG A 214 -59.67 49.70 -31.14
N GLU A 215 -60.03 50.52 -30.16
CA GLU A 215 -59.75 50.27 -28.74
C GLU A 215 -60.45 49.00 -28.25
N VAL A 216 -61.75 48.84 -28.56
CA VAL A 216 -62.52 47.63 -28.22
C VAL A 216 -61.92 46.40 -28.89
N ARG A 217 -61.55 46.50 -30.18
CA ARG A 217 -60.87 45.41 -30.91
C ARG A 217 -59.56 45.03 -30.23
N ASN A 218 -58.72 46.00 -29.87
CA ASN A 218 -57.46 45.77 -29.17
C ASN A 218 -57.68 45.17 -27.77
N ALA A 219 -58.67 45.64 -27.02
CA ALA A 219 -59.05 45.08 -25.73
C ALA A 219 -59.50 43.62 -25.86
N ARG A 220 -60.31 43.31 -26.89
CA ARG A 220 -60.75 41.94 -27.19
C ARG A 220 -59.59 41.02 -27.57
N ILE A 221 -58.66 41.48 -28.40
CA ILE A 221 -57.44 40.72 -28.75
C ILE A 221 -56.62 40.45 -27.49
N ARG A 222 -56.37 41.47 -26.64
CA ARG A 222 -55.66 41.30 -25.36
C ARG A 222 -56.35 40.29 -24.45
N HIS A 223 -57.67 40.36 -24.33
CA HIS A 223 -58.44 39.41 -23.54
C HIS A 223 -58.28 37.97 -24.05
N ILE A 224 -58.38 37.76 -25.37
CA ILE A 224 -58.18 36.43 -25.99
C ILE A 224 -56.76 35.91 -25.73
N LEU A 225 -55.74 36.76 -25.88
CA LEU A 225 -54.34 36.40 -25.61
C LEU A 225 -54.14 36.00 -24.14
N LEU A 226 -54.67 36.78 -23.20
CA LEU A 226 -54.61 36.47 -21.76
C LEU A 226 -55.35 35.16 -21.43
N CYS A 227 -56.52 34.91 -22.02
CA CYS A 227 -57.21 33.63 -21.86
C CYS A 227 -56.37 32.47 -22.41
N HIS A 228 -55.65 32.65 -23.52
CA HIS A 228 -54.74 31.63 -24.06
C HIS A 228 -53.53 31.41 -23.16
N GLU A 229 -52.94 32.47 -22.59
CA GLU A 229 -51.83 32.39 -21.64
C GLU A 229 -52.26 31.70 -20.34
N LEU A 230 -53.42 32.06 -19.79
CA LEU A 230 -54.01 31.39 -18.62
C LEU A 230 -54.23 29.90 -18.89
N LYS A 231 -54.80 29.54 -20.05
CA LYS A 231 -54.99 28.12 -20.43
C LYS A 231 -53.66 27.38 -20.60
N LYS A 232 -52.63 28.04 -21.15
CA LYS A 232 -51.29 27.44 -21.26
C LYS A 232 -50.67 27.23 -19.88
N LEU A 233 -50.73 28.24 -19.01
CA LEU A 233 -50.21 28.18 -17.65
C LEU A 233 -50.94 27.12 -16.82
N GLN A 234 -52.27 27.06 -16.93
CA GLN A 234 -53.07 26.03 -16.28
C GLN A 234 -52.68 24.64 -16.77
N LYS A 235 -52.53 24.42 -18.08
CA LYS A 235 -52.05 23.13 -18.60
C LYS A 235 -50.64 22.78 -18.11
N THR A 236 -49.73 23.75 -18.04
CA THR A 236 -48.40 23.50 -17.48
C THR A 236 -48.46 23.22 -15.99
N ALA A 237 -49.34 23.87 -15.24
CA ALA A 237 -49.57 23.60 -13.82
C ALA A 237 -50.15 22.20 -13.63
N GLU A 238 -51.19 21.83 -14.38
CA GLU A 238 -51.78 20.49 -14.37
C GLU A 238 -50.76 19.40 -14.73
N GLN A 239 -49.88 19.64 -15.72
CA GLN A 239 -48.79 18.69 -16.04
C GLN A 239 -47.77 18.58 -14.91
N ARG A 240 -47.46 19.69 -14.22
CA ARG A 240 -46.53 19.71 -13.10
C ARG A 240 -47.15 19.05 -11.87
N ASP A 241 -48.42 19.28 -11.61
CA ASP A 241 -49.19 18.66 -10.53
C ASP A 241 -49.35 17.16 -10.78
N GLN A 242 -49.66 16.73 -12.02
CA GLN A 242 -49.68 15.31 -12.40
C GLN A 242 -48.31 14.63 -12.22
N GLN A 243 -47.21 15.35 -12.50
CA GLN A 243 -45.87 14.85 -12.20
C GLN A 243 -45.55 14.84 -10.70
N GLN A 244 -46.18 15.70 -9.89
CA GLN A 244 -45.92 15.85 -8.46
C GLN A 244 -46.77 14.95 -7.56
N ASP A 245 -48.05 14.76 -7.86
CA ASP A 245 -49.03 14.13 -6.96
C ASP A 245 -48.75 12.66 -6.64
N GLY A 246 -48.12 11.92 -7.56
CA GLY A 246 -47.89 10.47 -7.39
C GLY A 246 -46.43 10.10 -7.22
N MET A 247 -45.60 10.46 -8.20
CA MET A 247 -44.25 9.94 -8.29
C MET A 247 -43.32 10.61 -7.29
N ASN A 248 -43.32 11.94 -7.22
CA ASN A 248 -42.36 12.66 -6.39
C ASN A 248 -42.62 12.48 -4.89
N LEU A 249 -43.88 12.40 -4.43
CA LEU A 249 -44.16 12.19 -3.02
C LEU A 249 -43.80 10.77 -2.57
N ILE A 250 -44.16 9.75 -3.37
CA ILE A 250 -43.81 8.36 -3.08
C ILE A 250 -42.29 8.17 -3.14
N ASP A 251 -41.62 8.70 -4.16
CA ASP A 251 -40.15 8.61 -4.27
C ASP A 251 -39.47 9.36 -3.13
N PHE A 252 -40.01 10.51 -2.70
CA PHE A 252 -39.49 11.26 -1.57
C PHE A 252 -39.70 10.53 -0.23
N GLU A 253 -40.86 9.92 -0.03
CA GLU A 253 -41.15 9.09 1.14
C GLU A 253 -40.29 7.82 1.16
N GLN A 254 -40.11 7.16 0.02
CA GLN A 254 -39.20 6.02 -0.13
C GLN A 254 -37.77 6.44 0.17
N LEU A 255 -37.28 7.54 -0.41
CA LEU A 255 -35.94 8.06 -0.14
C LEU A 255 -35.77 8.43 1.34
N LYS A 256 -36.81 8.95 1.99
CA LYS A 256 -36.79 9.23 3.43
C LYS A 256 -36.68 7.94 4.25
N ILE A 257 -37.46 6.91 3.92
CA ILE A 257 -37.40 5.59 4.59
C ILE A 257 -36.04 4.93 4.36
N GLU A 258 -35.50 5.00 3.15
CA GLU A 258 -34.18 4.48 2.82
C GLU A 258 -33.09 5.23 3.59
N ASN A 259 -33.18 6.56 3.69
CA ASN A 259 -32.24 7.37 4.45
C ASN A 259 -32.29 7.03 5.95
N THR A 260 -33.48 6.88 6.54
CA THR A 260 -33.62 6.47 7.94
C THR A 260 -33.07 5.07 8.18
N ASN A 261 -33.34 4.11 7.29
CA ASN A 261 -32.80 2.74 7.37
C ASN A 261 -31.28 2.70 7.22
N LEU A 262 -30.71 3.50 6.31
CA LEU A 262 -29.25 3.64 6.18
C LEU A 262 -28.65 4.28 7.43
N ASN A 263 -29.30 5.27 8.02
CA ASN A 263 -28.86 5.90 9.26
C ASN A 263 -28.88 4.90 10.43
N GLU A 264 -29.95 4.13 10.60
CA GLU A 264 -30.04 3.04 11.59
C GLU A 264 -28.90 2.02 11.40
N LYS A 265 -28.62 1.59 10.16
CA LYS A 265 -27.48 0.70 9.88
C LYS A 265 -26.13 1.33 10.23
N ILE A 266 -25.95 2.62 9.97
CA ILE A 266 -24.72 3.35 10.34
C ILE A 266 -24.58 3.38 11.86
N GLU A 267 -25.66 3.62 12.60
CA GLU A 267 -25.68 3.61 14.06
C GLU A 267 -25.34 2.21 14.61
N GLU A 268 -25.96 1.15 14.11
CA GLU A 268 -25.62 -0.23 14.47
C GLU A 268 -24.14 -0.55 14.22
N ARG A 269 -23.62 -0.22 13.03
CA ARG A 269 -22.21 -0.44 12.71
C ARG A 269 -21.28 0.39 13.59
N ASN A 270 -21.66 1.63 13.93
CA ASN A 270 -20.88 2.48 14.82
C ASN A 270 -20.82 1.91 16.24
N GLU A 271 -21.92 1.37 16.77
CA GLU A 271 -21.94 0.69 18.06
C GLU A 271 -21.04 -0.55 18.05
N ASP A 272 -21.09 -1.35 16.99
CA ASP A 272 -20.24 -2.54 16.84
C ASP A 272 -18.76 -2.17 16.71
N LEU A 273 -18.42 -1.10 15.97
CA LEU A 273 -17.07 -0.54 15.94
C LEU A 273 -16.62 -0.11 17.34
N LEU A 274 -17.50 0.48 18.13
CA LEU A 274 -17.18 0.92 19.50
C LEU A 274 -17.01 -0.27 20.45
N LYS A 275 -17.80 -1.35 20.30
CA LYS A 275 -17.58 -2.63 21.01
C LYS A 275 -16.25 -3.26 20.61
N LEU A 276 -15.91 -3.25 19.32
CA LEU A 276 -14.66 -3.81 18.81
C LEU A 276 -13.45 -3.00 19.31
N ARG A 277 -13.52 -1.67 19.29
CA ARG A 277 -12.47 -0.80 19.87
C ARG A 277 -12.25 -1.11 21.35
N ARG A 278 -13.33 -1.26 22.14
CA ARG A 278 -13.22 -1.68 23.55
C ARG A 278 -12.51 -3.01 23.69
N LYS A 279 -12.89 -4.03 22.90
CA LYS A 279 -12.21 -5.34 22.88
C LYS A 279 -10.73 -5.20 22.53
N VAL A 280 -10.38 -4.44 21.50
CA VAL A 280 -8.99 -4.18 21.09
C VAL A 280 -8.20 -3.54 22.23
N THR A 281 -8.72 -2.49 22.87
CA THR A 281 -8.07 -1.84 24.02
C THR A 281 -7.86 -2.82 25.18
N THR A 282 -8.86 -3.64 25.52
CA THR A 282 -8.72 -4.69 26.54
C THR A 282 -7.66 -5.72 26.16
N THR A 283 -7.64 -6.17 24.90
CA THR A 283 -6.62 -7.12 24.43
C THR A 283 -5.22 -6.53 24.45
N ILE A 284 -5.06 -5.24 24.12
CA ILE A 284 -3.78 -4.53 24.23
C ILE A 284 -3.33 -4.48 25.69
N HIS A 285 -4.24 -4.16 26.62
CA HIS A 285 -3.91 -4.13 28.05
C HIS A 285 -3.46 -5.51 28.56
N VAL A 286 -4.19 -6.58 28.21
CA VAL A 286 -3.82 -7.95 28.55
C VAL A 286 -2.47 -8.32 27.93
N LEU A 287 -2.22 -7.96 26.66
CA LEU A 287 -0.95 -8.23 25.99
C LEU A 287 0.21 -7.50 26.68
N THR A 288 0.01 -6.26 27.13
CA THR A 288 1.00 -5.50 27.90
C THR A 288 1.30 -6.19 29.23
N HIS A 289 0.29 -6.60 30.01
CA HIS A 289 0.48 -7.37 31.25
C HIS A 289 1.25 -8.68 31.03
N VAL A 290 0.91 -9.42 29.96
CA VAL A 290 1.59 -10.67 29.61
C VAL A 290 3.04 -10.40 29.22
N LYS A 291 3.32 -9.32 28.48
CA LYS A 291 4.67 -8.91 28.11
C LYS A 291 5.50 -8.53 29.34
N GLU A 292 4.94 -7.75 30.26
CA GLU A 292 5.60 -7.40 31.52
C GLU A 292 5.89 -8.62 32.38
N LYS A 293 4.92 -9.54 32.53
CA LYS A 293 5.11 -10.80 33.25
C LYS A 293 6.18 -11.67 32.58
N LEU A 294 6.23 -11.72 31.25
CA LEU A 294 7.24 -12.45 30.51
C LEU A 294 8.65 -11.89 30.77
N GLU A 295 8.82 -10.57 30.72
CA GLU A 295 10.11 -9.93 31.00
C GLU A 295 10.54 -10.13 32.46
N PHE A 296 9.60 -10.02 33.41
CA PHE A 296 9.84 -10.35 34.81
C PHE A 296 10.33 -11.79 34.97
N MET A 297 9.62 -12.76 34.38
CA MET A 297 10.00 -14.18 34.42
C MET A 297 11.36 -14.46 33.75
N LYS A 298 11.71 -13.75 32.66
CA LYS A 298 13.04 -13.88 32.03
C LYS A 298 14.15 -13.44 32.97
N ILE A 299 13.96 -12.32 33.67
CA ILE A 299 14.94 -11.81 34.64
C ILE A 299 15.09 -12.79 35.80
N GLU A 300 13.99 -13.28 36.36
CA GLU A 300 13.99 -14.29 37.42
C GLU A 300 14.68 -15.59 36.95
N ASN A 301 14.36 -16.07 35.75
CA ASN A 301 14.99 -17.26 35.20
C ASN A 301 16.51 -17.07 35.00
N ALA A 302 16.95 -15.88 34.56
CA ALA A 302 18.37 -15.55 34.45
C ALA A 302 19.06 -15.51 35.82
N GLN A 303 18.39 -15.00 36.87
CA GLN A 303 18.92 -15.02 38.24
C GLN A 303 19.03 -16.45 38.77
N LEU A 304 17.99 -17.27 38.59
CA LEU A 304 18.00 -18.69 38.98
C LEU A 304 19.10 -19.46 38.25
N ARG A 305 19.32 -19.21 36.95
CA ARG A 305 20.43 -19.81 36.20
C ARG A 305 21.79 -19.42 36.75
N ARG A 306 21.98 -18.17 37.17
CA ARG A 306 23.22 -17.75 37.83
C ARG A 306 23.41 -18.45 39.17
N GLN A 307 22.35 -18.57 39.98
CA GLN A 307 22.41 -19.30 41.24
C GLN A 307 22.78 -20.77 41.03
N VAL A 308 22.17 -21.44 40.04
CA VAL A 308 22.52 -22.82 39.66
C VAL A 308 24.00 -22.90 39.26
N SER A 309 24.47 -22.01 38.38
CA SER A 309 25.89 -21.97 37.97
C SER A 309 26.83 -21.78 39.16
N MET A 310 26.52 -20.86 40.08
CA MET A 310 27.33 -20.65 41.29
C MET A 310 27.38 -21.91 42.16
N THR A 311 26.24 -22.57 42.37
CA THR A 311 26.21 -23.81 43.15
C THR A 311 26.93 -24.98 42.44
N GLU A 312 26.93 -25.01 41.11
CA GLU A 312 27.69 -25.99 40.33
C GLU A 312 29.19 -25.76 40.45
N ASP A 313 29.64 -24.50 40.41
CA ASP A 313 31.04 -24.13 40.62
C ASP A 313 31.51 -24.49 42.04
N GLU A 314 30.73 -24.14 43.08
CA GLU A 314 30.98 -24.55 44.46
C GLU A 314 31.05 -26.07 44.62
N LEU A 315 30.13 -26.80 43.97
CA LEU A 315 30.13 -28.26 43.97
C LEU A 315 31.38 -28.83 43.30
N ASN A 316 31.84 -28.24 42.19
CA ASN A 316 33.05 -28.65 41.49
C ASN A 316 34.30 -28.39 42.35
N GLU A 317 34.40 -27.24 43.02
CA GLU A 317 35.48 -26.99 43.98
C GLU A 317 35.51 -28.00 45.13
N LEU A 318 34.34 -28.36 45.67
CA LEU A 318 34.23 -29.36 46.73
C LEU A 318 34.62 -30.75 46.22
N ARG A 319 34.26 -31.09 44.98
CA ARG A 319 34.70 -32.34 44.33
C ARG A 319 36.22 -32.39 44.15
N ASP A 320 36.85 -31.28 43.76
CA ASP A 320 38.31 -31.19 43.63
C ASP A 320 39.02 -31.29 44.98
N LYS A 321 38.53 -30.59 46.01
CA LYS A 321 39.01 -30.72 47.40
C LYS A 321 38.86 -32.16 47.90
N LEU A 322 37.73 -32.80 47.62
CA LEU A 322 37.51 -34.22 47.95
C LEU A 322 38.47 -35.15 47.20
N ALA A 323 38.73 -34.90 45.91
CA ALA A 323 39.69 -35.68 45.13
C ALA A 323 41.12 -35.53 45.68
N GLN A 324 41.53 -34.31 46.03
CA GLN A 324 42.84 -34.03 46.61
C GLN A 324 43.01 -34.72 47.98
N THR A 325 42.01 -34.63 48.85
CA THR A 325 42.04 -35.30 50.16
C THR A 325 42.06 -36.82 50.03
N LYS A 326 41.31 -37.41 49.08
CA LYS A 326 41.42 -38.84 48.75
C LYS A 326 42.82 -39.23 48.30
N ARG A 327 43.44 -38.48 47.37
CA ARG A 327 44.82 -38.74 46.93
C ARG A 327 45.83 -38.66 48.09
N ARG A 328 45.69 -37.68 48.98
CA ARG A 328 46.55 -37.57 50.19
C ARG A 328 46.36 -38.76 51.12
N ARG A 329 45.11 -39.15 51.39
CA ARG A 329 44.81 -40.35 52.17
C ARG A 329 45.44 -41.59 51.54
N ASP A 330 45.29 -41.77 50.24
CA ASP A 330 45.82 -42.94 49.53
C ASP A 330 47.36 -42.94 49.52
N HIS A 331 47.98 -41.75 49.43
CA HIS A 331 49.42 -41.58 49.62
C HIS A 331 49.86 -41.97 51.04
N PHE A 332 49.16 -41.53 52.09
CA PHE A 332 49.46 -41.91 53.46
C PHE A 332 49.24 -43.40 53.71
N ILE A 333 48.20 -44.00 53.14
CA ILE A 333 47.97 -45.46 53.21
C ILE A 333 49.15 -46.20 52.56
N THR A 334 49.54 -45.80 51.34
CA THR A 334 50.67 -46.42 50.63
C THR A 334 51.98 -46.24 51.39
N SER A 335 52.22 -45.05 51.96
CA SER A 335 53.40 -44.76 52.79
C SER A 335 53.38 -45.59 54.09
N ASN A 336 52.22 -45.73 54.73
CA ASN A 336 52.06 -46.53 55.94
C ASN A 336 52.29 -48.03 55.66
N ILE A 337 51.80 -48.53 54.52
CA ILE A 337 52.10 -49.90 54.05
C ILE A 337 53.61 -50.08 53.86
N LYS A 338 54.28 -49.18 53.12
CA LYS A 338 55.75 -49.24 52.93
C LYS A 338 56.53 -49.16 54.25
N MET A 339 56.09 -48.30 55.17
CA MET A 339 56.72 -48.19 56.50
C MET A 339 56.56 -49.49 57.28
N ARG A 340 55.37 -50.11 57.25
CA ARG A 340 55.12 -51.43 57.85
C ARG A 340 55.90 -52.55 57.19
N GLU A 341 56.10 -52.52 55.88
CA GLU A 341 56.98 -53.46 55.18
C GLU A 341 58.45 -53.29 55.63
N SER A 342 58.95 -52.06 55.73
CA SER A 342 60.33 -51.78 56.18
C SER A 342 60.57 -52.05 57.66
N MET A 343 59.53 -51.86 58.48
CA MET A 343 59.55 -52.03 59.94
C MET A 343 58.31 -52.82 60.37
N PRO A 344 58.35 -54.17 60.28
CA PRO A 344 57.19 -55.02 60.60
C PRO A 344 56.68 -54.89 62.04
N MET A 345 57.51 -54.36 62.94
CA MET A 345 57.16 -54.14 64.34
C MET A 345 56.34 -52.85 64.56
N VAL A 346 56.33 -51.91 63.60
CA VAL A 346 55.63 -50.63 63.72
C VAL A 346 54.13 -50.84 63.51
N GLY A 347 53.37 -50.80 64.61
CA GLY A 347 51.92 -50.94 64.62
C GLY A 347 51.37 -51.79 65.76
N SER A 348 52.22 -52.53 66.47
CA SER A 348 51.85 -53.33 67.64
C SER A 348 52.68 -52.91 68.85
N GLU A 349 52.10 -52.11 69.74
CA GLU A 349 52.75 -51.58 70.94
C GLU A 349 53.39 -52.68 71.80
N LYS A 350 52.69 -53.82 71.96
CA LYS A 350 53.20 -54.98 72.71
C LYS A 350 54.49 -55.55 72.12
N LEU A 351 54.58 -55.62 70.79
CA LEU A 351 55.73 -56.15 70.08
C LEU A 351 56.90 -55.16 70.12
N LEU A 352 56.60 -53.86 70.16
CA LEU A 352 57.57 -52.80 70.36
C LEU A 352 58.15 -52.82 71.78
N LEU A 353 57.30 -52.92 72.80
CA LEU A 353 57.69 -53.08 74.20
C LEU A 353 58.52 -54.35 74.41
N ASP A 354 58.12 -55.47 73.79
CA ASP A 354 58.90 -56.71 73.86
C ASP A 354 60.27 -56.55 73.18
N TYR A 355 60.33 -55.89 72.02
CA TYR A 355 61.60 -55.56 71.36
C TYR A 355 62.47 -54.64 72.22
N GLU A 356 61.90 -53.63 72.88
CA GLU A 356 62.59 -52.74 73.81
C GLU A 356 63.11 -53.50 75.04
N ASN A 357 62.28 -54.33 75.65
CA ASN A 357 62.67 -55.19 76.76
C ASN A 357 63.75 -56.17 76.36
N ARG A 358 63.66 -56.77 75.16
CA ARG A 358 64.67 -57.69 74.63
C ARG A 358 65.97 -56.95 74.34
N LYS A 359 65.90 -55.73 73.79
CA LYS A 359 67.07 -54.86 73.57
C LYS A 359 67.70 -54.43 74.89
N ALA A 360 66.90 -54.07 75.88
CA ALA A 360 67.35 -53.76 77.23
C ALA A 360 68.02 -54.99 77.86
N ALA A 361 67.40 -56.17 77.80
CA ALA A 361 67.98 -57.42 78.28
C ALA A 361 69.28 -57.78 77.53
N CYS A 362 69.36 -57.56 76.22
CA CYS A 362 70.60 -57.71 75.45
C CYS A 362 71.67 -56.71 75.91
N ASN A 363 71.29 -55.47 76.21
CA ASN A 363 72.21 -54.46 76.75
C ASN A 363 72.68 -54.84 78.16
N THR A 364 71.79 -55.31 79.03
CA THR A 364 72.15 -55.82 80.37
C THR A 364 73.05 -57.04 80.25
N MET A 365 72.77 -57.97 79.33
CA MET A 365 73.64 -59.12 79.08
C MET A 365 75.01 -58.66 78.57
N ARG A 366 75.06 -57.69 77.65
CA ARG A 366 76.31 -57.07 77.18
C ARG A 366 77.08 -56.43 78.34
N GLN A 367 76.39 -55.76 79.25
CA GLN A 367 76.97 -55.15 80.43
C GLN A 367 77.45 -56.19 81.45
N ASN A 368 76.67 -57.25 81.68
CA ASN A 368 77.06 -58.41 82.48
C ASN A 368 78.28 -59.14 81.89
N VAL A 369 78.42 -59.19 80.56
CA VAL A 369 79.62 -59.73 79.90
C VAL A 369 80.81 -58.82 80.16
N LEU A 370 80.64 -57.50 80.11
CA LEU A 370 81.69 -56.55 80.50
C LEU A 370 82.08 -56.70 81.98
N ASP A 371 81.10 -56.85 82.87
CA ASP A 371 81.34 -57.02 84.31
C ASP A 371 81.95 -58.38 84.63
N ASN A 372 81.50 -59.46 83.98
CA ASN A 372 82.13 -60.78 84.12
C ASN A 372 83.52 -60.80 83.51
N ALA A 373 83.76 -60.10 82.40
CA ALA A 373 85.12 -59.93 81.88
C ALA A 373 86.00 -59.16 82.88
N ALA A 374 85.45 -58.16 83.58
CA ALA A 374 86.13 -57.47 84.67
C ALA A 374 86.40 -58.38 85.89
N LYS A 375 85.40 -59.17 86.33
CA LYS A 375 85.56 -60.17 87.42
C LYS A 375 86.52 -61.29 87.05
N HIS A 376 86.49 -61.77 85.82
CA HIS A 376 87.46 -62.76 85.31
C HIS A 376 88.86 -62.16 85.29
N LYS A 377 89.02 -60.89 84.91
CA LYS A 377 90.29 -60.17 85.02
C LYS A 377 90.75 -60.06 86.48
N GLU A 378 89.85 -59.85 87.42
CA GLU A 378 90.14 -59.83 88.87
C GLU A 378 90.49 -61.22 89.43
N LEU A 379 89.78 -62.27 89.01
CA LEU A 379 90.07 -63.66 89.36
C LEU A 379 91.38 -64.16 88.73
N LEU A 380 91.73 -63.71 87.52
CA LEU A 380 93.06 -63.92 86.94
C LEU A 380 94.15 -63.26 87.79
N ALA A 381 93.88 -62.06 88.34
CA ALA A 381 94.79 -61.44 89.30
C ALA A 381 94.86 -62.21 90.63
N ALA A 382 93.75 -62.80 91.12
CA ALA A 382 93.72 -63.62 92.32
C ALA A 382 94.38 -65.00 92.14
N THR A 383 94.18 -65.66 91.01
CA THR A 383 94.90 -66.88 90.63
C THR A 383 96.37 -66.58 90.40
N GLY A 384 96.72 -65.42 89.84
CA GLY A 384 98.10 -64.91 89.87
C GLY A 384 98.67 -64.85 91.29
N ARG A 385 97.92 -64.36 92.28
CA ARG A 385 98.31 -64.38 93.71
C ARG A 385 98.44 -65.82 94.26
N ASN A 386 97.50 -66.71 93.95
CA ASN A 386 97.53 -68.10 94.41
C ASN A 386 98.60 -68.95 93.70
N GLN A 387 98.95 -68.65 92.46
CA GLN A 387 100.06 -69.28 91.73
C GLN A 387 101.40 -68.92 92.39
N VAL A 388 101.53 -67.70 92.94
CA VAL A 388 102.69 -67.32 93.78
C VAL A 388 102.74 -68.16 95.07
N VAL A 389 101.58 -68.48 95.67
CA VAL A 389 101.48 -69.37 96.84
C VAL A 389 101.77 -70.83 96.47
N LEU A 390 101.23 -71.34 95.35
CA LEU A 390 101.51 -72.68 94.83
C LEU A 390 102.98 -72.84 94.44
N ASN A 391 103.62 -71.82 93.84
CA ASN A 391 105.05 -71.82 93.59
C ASN A 391 105.87 -71.84 94.89
N ARG A 392 105.37 -71.25 96.00
CA ARG A 392 105.99 -71.44 97.33
C ARG A 392 105.83 -72.88 97.81
N LEU A 393 104.68 -73.51 97.62
CA LEU A 393 104.44 -74.91 97.99
C LEU A 393 105.23 -75.89 97.10
N GLN A 394 105.35 -75.66 95.79
CA GLN A 394 106.21 -76.44 94.88
C GLN A 394 107.69 -76.28 95.23
N LYS A 395 108.14 -75.08 95.61
CA LYS A 395 109.49 -74.89 96.17
C LYS A 395 109.68 -75.68 97.47
N SER A 396 108.64 -75.81 98.30
CA SER A 396 108.71 -76.62 99.53
C SER A 396 108.69 -78.13 99.25
N LEU A 397 107.99 -78.58 98.21
CA LEU A 397 108.03 -79.98 97.75
C LEU A 397 109.41 -80.35 97.16
N ALA A 398 110.07 -79.41 96.49
CA ALA A 398 111.42 -79.61 95.93
C ALA A 398 112.52 -79.72 97.00
N SER A 399 112.28 -79.27 98.24
CA SER A 399 113.26 -79.33 99.33
C SER A 399 112.96 -80.36 100.43
N GLY A 400 111.96 -81.23 100.25
CA GLY A 400 111.88 -82.51 100.97
C GLY A 400 111.71 -82.47 102.49
N ILE A 401 111.04 -81.45 103.06
CA ILE A 401 110.70 -81.41 104.49
C ILE A 401 109.17 -81.37 104.66
N PRO A 402 108.53 -82.36 105.31
CA PRO A 402 107.09 -82.42 105.45
C PRO A 402 106.56 -81.36 106.42
N ALA A 403 105.79 -80.43 105.83
CA ALA A 403 104.78 -79.53 106.35
C ALA A 403 104.43 -79.61 107.85
N ASN A 404 104.79 -78.56 108.60
CA ASN A 404 104.02 -78.17 109.77
C ASN A 404 102.81 -77.33 109.30
N VAL A 405 101.73 -78.02 108.94
CA VAL A 405 100.40 -77.42 108.78
C VAL A 405 99.86 -77.12 110.19
N GLY A 406 100.37 -76.04 110.77
CA GLY A 406 99.82 -75.44 111.98
C GLY A 406 98.51 -74.71 111.65
N GLU A 407 97.44 -75.50 111.69
CA GLU A 407 96.07 -75.15 112.11
C GLU A 407 95.61 -73.67 112.17
N LYS A 408 94.57 -73.42 111.35
CA LYS A 408 93.26 -72.77 111.71
C LYS A 408 93.19 -71.24 111.96
N PRO A 409 91.99 -70.61 111.85
CA PRO A 409 90.75 -71.03 111.18
C PRO A 409 90.20 -69.98 110.18
N PHE A 410 89.28 -70.46 109.35
CA PHE A 410 88.06 -69.76 108.93
C PHE A 410 87.78 -68.43 109.66
N ASN A 411 87.67 -67.34 108.90
CA ASN A 411 86.64 -66.34 109.19
C ASN A 411 85.93 -65.98 107.90
N MET A 412 84.72 -66.52 107.80
CA MET A 412 83.69 -66.06 106.91
C MET A 412 83.22 -64.66 107.32
N LEU A 413 82.79 -63.89 106.31
CA LEU A 413 81.71 -62.89 106.36
C LEU A 413 81.95 -61.59 107.15
N ALA A 414 82.04 -60.46 106.42
CA ALA A 414 81.13 -59.32 106.57
C ALA A 414 81.34 -58.25 105.47
N SER A 415 80.22 -57.68 105.00
CA SER A 415 79.97 -56.66 103.97
C SER A 415 80.15 -57.05 102.50
#